data_AF-A0A2G7GFK5-F1
#
_entry.id   AF-A0A2G7GFK5-F1
#
_cell.length_a   1.000
_cell.length_b   1.000
_cell.length_c   1.000
_cell.angle_alpha   90.00
_cell.angle_beta   90.00
_cell.angle_gamma   90.00
#
_symmetry.space_group_name_H-M   'P 1'
#
loop_
_entity.id
_entity.type
_entity.pdbx_description
1 polymer ?
#
loop_
_entity_poly.entity_id
_entity_poly.type
_entity_poly.pdbx_seq_one_letter_code
_entity_poly.pdbx_strand_id
1 'polypeptide(L)'
;MNIYVQSRGDAPDDDYCWQPEVPYILKKNRINELIQSESPSVILARFDGALLLLVTGLESSERKDFQGRTIRNSVAWVGEDTESNEIKLRAIASCALRDELRENLRTEIDHAVTFGGDYGFQVNFDVLTHLAIEEVINVYNFPANLDKKLGKNSKQQRDELAYELEQHNLPRENAPLLVVTGIKSESTLIQAGVWRGLSNLVQAGGWKDPYKKSYPSEKTLANSHQEDQKNNNVILLILLLVGIAIAILLLFLVAETKLQSQPELKPTSQYISYRLNKLIILN
;
A
#
# COMPACT_ATOMS: atom_id res chain seq x y z
N MET A 1 -22.21 1.06 -15.62
CA MET A 1 -20.88 1.03 -14.98
C MET A 1 -20.17 -0.23 -15.41
N ASN A 2 -18.86 -0.17 -15.60
CA ASN A 2 -18.02 -1.34 -15.85
C ASN A 2 -17.62 -1.98 -14.51
N ILE A 3 -17.63 -3.29 -14.47
CA ILE A 3 -17.28 -4.08 -13.28
C ILE A 3 -16.07 -4.93 -13.62
N TYR A 4 -15.13 -4.99 -12.69
CA TYR A 4 -13.92 -5.77 -12.82
C TYR A 4 -13.71 -6.57 -11.56
N VAL A 5 -13.27 -7.81 -11.70
CA VAL A 5 -13.06 -8.70 -10.56
C VAL A 5 -11.65 -9.25 -10.60
N GLN A 6 -10.95 -9.13 -9.49
CA GLN A 6 -9.71 -9.84 -9.24
C GLN A 6 -10.00 -11.10 -8.44
N SER A 7 -9.60 -12.25 -8.97
CA SER A 7 -9.65 -13.53 -8.27
C SER A 7 -8.53 -14.43 -8.81
N ARG A 8 -8.52 -15.70 -8.40
CA ARG A 8 -7.56 -16.71 -8.85
C ARG A 8 -8.22 -18.07 -8.99
N GLY A 9 -7.59 -18.96 -9.74
CA GLY A 9 -7.96 -20.37 -9.82
C GLY A 9 -7.34 -21.23 -8.72
N ASP A 10 -7.58 -22.53 -8.83
CA ASP A 10 -7.09 -23.57 -7.93
C ASP A 10 -5.81 -24.24 -8.44
N ALA A 11 -5.44 -24.08 -9.71
CA ALA A 11 -4.19 -24.64 -10.24
C ALA A 11 -2.94 -23.81 -9.84
N PRO A 12 -1.73 -24.41 -9.90
CA PRO A 12 -0.48 -23.70 -9.62
C PRO A 12 -0.21 -22.48 -10.49
N ASP A 13 -0.61 -22.55 -11.76
CA ASP A 13 -0.38 -21.49 -12.76
C ASP A 13 -1.50 -20.43 -12.79
N ASP A 14 -2.60 -20.67 -12.07
CA ASP A 14 -3.75 -19.74 -11.99
C ASP A 14 -3.55 -18.72 -10.87
N ASP A 15 -2.68 -17.74 -11.10
CA ASP A 15 -2.44 -16.65 -10.13
C ASP A 15 -3.54 -15.58 -10.16
N TYR A 16 -3.49 -14.65 -9.21
CA TYR A 16 -4.42 -13.53 -9.13
C TYR A 16 -4.39 -12.66 -10.40
N CYS A 17 -5.51 -12.64 -11.12
CA CYS A 17 -5.68 -11.79 -12.28
C CYS A 17 -7.03 -11.07 -12.26
N TRP A 18 -7.11 -9.99 -13.03
CA TRP A 18 -8.34 -9.20 -13.21
C TRP A 18 -9.09 -9.70 -14.44
N GLN A 19 -10.40 -9.88 -14.31
CA GLN A 19 -11.32 -10.06 -15.42
C GLN A 19 -12.24 -8.84 -15.58
N PRO A 20 -12.50 -8.38 -16.82
CA PRO A 20 -11.89 -8.87 -18.06
C PRO A 20 -10.40 -8.49 -18.20
N GLU A 21 -9.98 -7.38 -17.59
CA GLU A 21 -8.61 -6.88 -17.60
C GLU A 21 -8.36 -5.97 -16.39
N VAL A 22 -7.12 -5.55 -16.18
CA VAL A 22 -6.80 -4.59 -15.11
C VAL A 22 -7.49 -3.25 -15.42
N PRO A 23 -8.33 -2.72 -14.51
CA PRO A 23 -8.98 -1.43 -14.75
C PRO A 23 -7.94 -0.32 -14.94
N TYR A 24 -7.99 0.36 -16.09
CA TYR A 24 -7.01 1.39 -16.45
C TYR A 24 -6.89 2.49 -15.38
N ILE A 25 -8.01 2.87 -14.77
CA ILE A 25 -8.08 3.88 -13.69
C ILE A 25 -7.26 3.50 -12.46
N LEU A 26 -7.14 2.21 -12.13
CA LEU A 26 -6.31 1.74 -11.01
C LEU A 26 -4.82 1.93 -11.30
N LYS A 27 -4.39 1.55 -12.51
CA LYS A 27 -2.98 1.65 -12.94
C LYS A 27 -2.55 3.09 -13.11
N LYS A 28 -3.36 3.92 -13.79
CA LYS A 28 -3.06 5.33 -14.06
C LYS A 28 -2.89 6.13 -12.77
N ASN A 29 -3.78 5.94 -11.80
CA ASN A 29 -3.83 6.71 -10.57
C ASN A 29 -3.12 6.04 -9.39
N ARG A 30 -2.34 4.98 -9.65
CA ARG A 30 -1.51 4.29 -8.65
C ARG A 30 -2.30 3.86 -7.40
N ILE A 31 -3.54 3.42 -7.58
CA ILE A 31 -4.47 3.11 -6.47
C ILE A 31 -3.92 1.99 -5.57
N ASN A 32 -3.17 1.05 -6.15
CA ASN A 32 -2.50 -0.02 -5.41
C ASN A 32 -1.45 0.49 -4.42
N GLU A 33 -0.94 1.71 -4.56
CA GLU A 33 -0.03 2.33 -3.59
C GLU A 33 -0.75 2.75 -2.30
N LEU A 34 -2.09 2.85 -2.31
CA LEU A 34 -2.94 3.26 -1.18
C LEU A 34 -3.52 2.10 -0.38
N ILE A 35 -3.36 0.86 -0.85
CA ILE A 35 -3.86 -0.34 -0.17
C ILE A 35 -2.86 -1.50 -0.26
N GLN A 36 -3.25 -2.64 0.32
CA GLN A 36 -2.70 -3.95 0.02
C GLN A 36 -3.82 -4.76 -0.61
N SER A 37 -3.65 -5.22 -1.85
CA SER A 37 -4.68 -5.89 -2.65
C SER A 37 -5.28 -7.12 -1.96
N GLU A 38 -4.49 -7.83 -1.17
CA GLU A 38 -4.93 -9.04 -0.45
C GLU A 38 -5.58 -8.74 0.90
N SER A 39 -5.57 -7.48 1.35
CA SER A 39 -6.17 -7.08 2.62
C SER A 39 -7.52 -6.38 2.42
N PRO A 40 -8.48 -6.61 3.33
CA PRO A 40 -9.69 -5.81 3.48
C PRO A 40 -9.46 -4.30 3.33
N SER A 41 -9.89 -3.73 2.21
CA SER A 41 -9.81 -2.29 1.97
C SER A 41 -11.01 -1.79 1.16
N VAL A 42 -11.33 -0.51 1.33
CA VAL A 42 -12.36 0.19 0.55
C VAL A 42 -11.77 1.49 0.03
N ILE A 43 -11.87 1.73 -1.26
CA ILE A 43 -11.48 2.99 -1.89
C ILE A 43 -12.65 3.52 -2.72
N LEU A 44 -13.02 4.78 -2.51
CA LEU A 44 -13.91 5.52 -3.40
C LEU A 44 -13.15 6.73 -3.92
N ALA A 45 -13.13 6.94 -5.23
CA ALA A 45 -12.33 7.99 -5.85
C ALA A 45 -13.02 8.57 -7.07
N ARG A 46 -12.60 9.79 -7.43
CA ARG A 46 -13.04 10.49 -8.64
C ARG A 46 -11.80 10.85 -9.43
N PHE A 47 -11.69 10.34 -10.67
CA PHE A 47 -10.61 10.70 -11.57
C PHE A 47 -11.12 10.95 -12.98
N ASP A 48 -10.75 12.09 -13.55
CA ASP A 48 -10.94 12.39 -14.97
C ASP A 48 -12.38 12.19 -15.47
N GLY A 49 -13.37 12.60 -14.67
CA GLY A 49 -14.79 12.44 -14.98
C GLY A 49 -15.34 11.03 -14.77
N ALA A 50 -14.58 10.14 -14.13
CA ALA A 50 -15.02 8.82 -13.72
C ALA A 50 -15.01 8.67 -12.19
N LEU A 51 -15.95 7.88 -11.68
CA LEU A 51 -15.99 7.39 -10.31
C LEU A 51 -15.45 5.96 -10.27
N LEU A 52 -14.69 5.66 -9.22
CA LEU A 52 -14.13 4.35 -8.93
C LEU A 52 -14.53 3.96 -7.50
N LEU A 53 -15.14 2.78 -7.35
CA LEU A 53 -15.18 2.06 -6.08
C LEU A 53 -14.33 0.80 -6.21
N LEU A 54 -13.44 0.55 -5.26
CA LEU A 54 -12.67 -0.68 -5.14
C LEU A 54 -12.85 -1.25 -3.74
N VAL A 55 -13.30 -2.51 -3.67
CA VAL A 55 -13.41 -3.29 -2.44
C VAL A 55 -12.50 -4.51 -2.57
N THR A 56 -11.58 -4.72 -1.63
CA THR A 56 -10.55 -5.76 -1.72
C THR A 56 -10.56 -6.74 -0.55
N GLY A 57 -9.92 -7.89 -0.74
CA GLY A 57 -9.67 -8.84 0.34
C GLY A 57 -10.93 -9.51 0.87
N LEU A 58 -11.96 -9.71 0.03
CA LEU A 58 -13.19 -10.41 0.39
C LEU A 58 -12.96 -11.91 0.33
N GLU A 59 -12.97 -12.59 1.47
CA GLU A 59 -12.71 -14.02 1.52
C GLU A 59 -13.81 -14.84 0.85
N SER A 60 -13.41 -15.80 0.03
CA SER A 60 -14.31 -16.83 -0.46
C SER A 60 -14.73 -17.76 0.67
N SER A 61 -15.99 -18.19 0.63
CA SER A 61 -16.56 -19.15 1.59
C SER A 61 -15.93 -20.54 1.41
N GLU A 62 -15.76 -20.97 0.17
CA GLU A 62 -15.36 -22.36 -0.14
C GLU A 62 -14.09 -22.45 -0.99
N ARG A 63 -13.80 -21.45 -1.83
CA ARG A 63 -12.70 -21.56 -2.79
C ARG A 63 -11.34 -21.40 -2.13
N LYS A 64 -10.50 -22.41 -2.37
CA LYS A 64 -9.11 -22.48 -1.90
C LYS A 64 -8.18 -22.71 -3.07
N ASP A 65 -6.96 -22.19 -2.96
CA ASP A 65 -5.93 -22.43 -3.97
C ASP A 65 -5.25 -23.80 -3.81
N PHE A 66 -4.31 -24.13 -4.72
CA PHE A 66 -3.53 -25.37 -4.67
C PHE A 66 -2.75 -25.60 -3.37
N GLN A 67 -2.52 -24.55 -2.57
CA GLN A 67 -1.85 -24.63 -1.26
C GLN A 67 -2.85 -24.70 -0.10
N GLY A 68 -4.15 -24.77 -0.38
CA GLY A 68 -5.22 -24.80 0.61
C GLY A 68 -5.52 -23.45 1.26
N ARG A 69 -4.98 -22.34 0.74
CA ARG A 69 -5.23 -20.99 1.26
C ARG A 69 -6.57 -20.48 0.73
N THR A 70 -7.34 -19.79 1.58
CA THR A 70 -8.59 -19.15 1.18
C THR A 70 -8.33 -18.08 0.10
N ILE A 71 -9.04 -18.19 -1.02
CA ILE A 71 -8.99 -17.23 -2.12
C ILE A 71 -9.73 -15.96 -1.71
N ARG A 72 -9.21 -14.79 -2.09
CA ARG A 72 -9.81 -13.48 -1.81
C ARG A 72 -10.21 -12.78 -3.10
N ASN A 73 -11.44 -12.30 -3.16
CA ASN A 73 -11.94 -11.53 -4.27
C ASN A 73 -11.71 -10.03 -4.03
N SER A 74 -11.43 -9.31 -5.11
CA SER A 74 -11.51 -7.85 -5.14
C SER A 74 -12.42 -7.44 -6.29
N VAL A 75 -13.22 -6.39 -6.10
CA VAL A 75 -14.14 -5.91 -7.12
C VAL A 75 -13.97 -4.40 -7.29
N ALA A 76 -13.86 -3.97 -8.54
CA ALA A 76 -13.84 -2.57 -8.92
C ALA A 76 -15.08 -2.24 -9.75
N TRP A 77 -15.81 -1.20 -9.35
CA TRP A 77 -16.86 -0.59 -10.16
C TRP A 77 -16.35 0.75 -10.68
N VAL A 78 -16.40 0.93 -11.99
CA VAL A 78 -15.96 2.14 -12.67
C VAL A 78 -17.11 2.69 -13.50
N GLY A 79 -17.46 3.95 -13.30
CA GLY A 79 -18.56 4.60 -13.99
C GLY A 79 -18.25 6.04 -14.32
N GLU A 80 -19.02 6.62 -15.24
CA GLU A 80 -19.02 8.07 -15.43
C GLU A 80 -19.44 8.78 -14.14
N ASP A 81 -18.93 10.00 -13.94
CA ASP A 81 -19.27 10.87 -12.83
C ASP A 81 -20.68 11.47 -12.98
N THR A 82 -21.68 10.63 -12.71
CA THR A 82 -23.10 10.97 -12.73
C THR A 82 -23.69 10.79 -11.34
N GLU A 83 -24.78 11.50 -11.04
CA GLU A 83 -25.49 11.39 -9.75
C GLU A 83 -25.95 9.96 -9.47
N SER A 84 -26.49 9.26 -10.47
CA SER A 84 -26.94 7.86 -10.33
C SER A 84 -25.78 6.92 -9.97
N ASN A 85 -24.63 7.03 -10.66
CA ASN A 85 -23.46 6.22 -10.33
C ASN A 85 -22.94 6.57 -8.93
N GLU A 86 -22.89 7.86 -8.57
CA GLU A 86 -22.43 8.29 -7.25
C GLU A 86 -23.30 7.72 -6.12
N ILE A 87 -24.63 7.75 -6.27
CA ILE A 87 -25.57 7.14 -5.31
C ILE A 87 -25.28 5.65 -5.15
N LYS A 88 -25.19 4.91 -6.26
CA LYS A 88 -24.97 3.46 -6.24
C LYS A 88 -23.63 3.10 -5.60
N LEU A 89 -22.56 3.81 -5.95
CA LEU A 89 -21.23 3.56 -5.39
C LEU A 89 -21.14 3.93 -3.91
N ARG A 90 -21.79 5.02 -3.46
CA ARG A 90 -21.90 5.36 -2.04
C ARG A 90 -22.64 4.27 -1.27
N ALA A 91 -23.75 3.76 -1.81
CA ALA A 91 -24.50 2.68 -1.18
C ALA A 91 -23.66 1.40 -1.01
N ILE A 92 -22.94 0.97 -2.06
CA ILE A 92 -22.04 -0.20 -1.99
C ILE A 92 -20.92 0.04 -0.97
N ALA A 93 -20.31 1.23 -0.99
CA ALA A 93 -19.25 1.59 -0.05
C ALA A 93 -19.75 1.58 1.42
N SER A 94 -20.96 2.09 1.68
CA SER A 94 -21.57 2.03 3.02
C SER A 94 -21.78 0.59 3.50
N CYS A 95 -22.26 -0.30 2.62
CA CYS A 95 -22.33 -1.74 2.93
C CYS A 95 -20.96 -2.34 3.24
N ALA A 96 -19.93 -1.98 2.48
CA ALA A 96 -18.56 -2.49 2.69
C ALA A 96 -17.92 -2.01 4.00
N LEU A 97 -18.37 -0.87 4.54
CA LEU A 97 -17.86 -0.28 5.78
C LEU A 97 -18.52 -0.86 7.04
N ARG A 98 -19.80 -1.22 6.95
CA ARG A 98 -20.58 -1.77 8.07
C ARG A 98 -20.38 -3.28 8.17
N ASP A 99 -19.79 -3.74 9.27
CA ASP A 99 -19.46 -5.16 9.47
C ASP A 99 -20.68 -6.07 9.25
N GLU A 100 -21.85 -5.65 9.73
CA GLU A 100 -23.11 -6.38 9.60
C GLU A 100 -23.64 -6.52 8.16
N LEU A 101 -23.35 -5.57 7.27
CA LEU A 101 -23.78 -5.60 5.86
C LEU A 101 -22.68 -6.13 4.94
N ARG A 102 -21.43 -6.00 5.37
CA ARG A 102 -20.26 -6.42 4.63
C ARG A 102 -20.29 -7.92 4.35
N GLU A 103 -20.78 -8.74 5.26
CA GLU A 103 -20.90 -10.19 5.06
C GLU A 103 -21.90 -10.56 3.96
N ASN A 104 -23.01 -9.80 3.84
CA ASN A 104 -23.96 -10.00 2.75
C ASN A 104 -23.31 -9.62 1.41
N LEU A 105 -22.65 -8.46 1.35
CA LEU A 105 -21.91 -8.02 0.16
C LEU A 105 -20.82 -9.04 -0.23
N ARG A 106 -20.06 -9.54 0.74
CA ARG A 106 -19.04 -10.59 0.53
C ARG A 106 -19.68 -11.84 -0.06
N THR A 107 -20.81 -12.28 0.47
CA THR A 107 -21.52 -13.49 0.03
C THR A 107 -22.05 -13.35 -1.40
N GLU A 108 -22.67 -12.22 -1.74
CA GLU A 108 -23.14 -11.96 -3.11
C GLU A 108 -21.99 -11.96 -4.11
N ILE A 109 -20.87 -11.31 -3.76
CA ILE A 109 -19.67 -11.28 -4.60
C ILE A 109 -19.06 -12.68 -4.76
N ASP A 110 -19.00 -13.45 -3.67
CA ASP A 110 -18.44 -14.80 -3.70
C ASP A 110 -19.28 -15.75 -4.56
N HIS A 111 -20.61 -15.69 -4.46
CA HIS A 111 -21.51 -16.46 -5.34
C HIS A 111 -21.39 -16.07 -6.81
N ALA A 112 -21.02 -14.82 -7.10
CA ALA A 112 -20.78 -14.36 -8.46
C ALA A 112 -19.45 -14.87 -9.04
N VAL A 113 -18.56 -15.46 -8.24
CA VAL A 113 -17.24 -15.91 -8.68
C VAL A 113 -17.02 -17.37 -8.35
N THR A 114 -16.96 -18.21 -9.38
CA THR A 114 -16.75 -19.66 -9.24
C THR A 114 -15.47 -20.10 -9.93
N PHE A 115 -14.98 -21.30 -9.62
CA PHE A 115 -13.94 -21.92 -10.45
C PHE A 115 -14.43 -22.18 -11.88
N GLY A 116 -13.50 -22.25 -12.83
CA GLY A 116 -13.76 -22.49 -14.24
C GLY A 116 -13.19 -21.40 -15.16
N GLY A 117 -13.46 -21.49 -16.46
CA GLY A 117 -12.94 -20.53 -17.44
C GLY A 117 -11.43 -20.61 -17.67
N ASP A 118 -10.93 -19.75 -18.56
CA ASP A 118 -9.55 -19.81 -19.07
C ASP A 118 -8.48 -19.32 -18.08
N TYR A 119 -8.91 -18.65 -17.00
CA TYR A 119 -8.04 -18.09 -15.96
C TYR A 119 -8.23 -18.78 -14.59
N GLY A 120 -8.86 -19.96 -14.58
CA GLY A 120 -9.15 -20.74 -13.38
C GLY A 120 -10.33 -20.24 -12.55
N PHE A 121 -10.90 -19.07 -12.87
CA PHE A 121 -12.19 -18.63 -12.36
C PHE A 121 -13.06 -17.97 -13.43
N GLN A 122 -14.37 -17.93 -13.19
CA GLN A 122 -15.37 -17.26 -14.01
C GLN A 122 -16.22 -16.32 -13.15
N VAL A 123 -16.69 -15.24 -13.76
CA VAL A 123 -17.46 -14.19 -13.08
C VAL A 123 -18.83 -14.03 -13.72
N ASN A 124 -19.88 -14.08 -12.91
CA ASN A 124 -21.22 -13.69 -13.29
C ASN A 124 -21.41 -12.18 -13.05
N PHE A 125 -21.13 -11.37 -14.07
CA PHE A 125 -21.23 -9.92 -13.99
C PHE A 125 -22.67 -9.41 -13.85
N ASP A 126 -23.67 -10.19 -14.25
CA ASP A 126 -25.08 -9.81 -14.11
C ASP A 126 -25.48 -9.76 -12.63
N VAL A 127 -25.00 -10.71 -11.82
CA VAL A 127 -25.20 -10.72 -10.36
C VAL A 127 -24.58 -9.46 -9.74
N LEU A 128 -23.34 -9.12 -10.10
CA LEU A 128 -22.64 -7.94 -9.57
C LEU A 128 -23.25 -6.61 -10.03
N THR A 129 -24.03 -6.62 -11.11
CA THR A 129 -24.75 -5.44 -11.60
C THR A 129 -26.02 -5.19 -10.79
N HIS A 130 -26.63 -6.24 -10.24
CA HIS A 130 -27.93 -6.23 -9.55
C HIS A 130 -27.82 -6.60 -8.06
N LEU A 131 -26.74 -6.19 -7.39
CA LEU A 131 -26.59 -6.37 -5.94
C LEU A 131 -27.79 -5.77 -5.21
N ALA A 132 -28.32 -6.47 -4.20
CA ALA A 132 -29.55 -6.12 -3.50
C ALA A 132 -29.39 -4.93 -2.52
N ILE A 133 -28.45 -4.03 -2.79
CA ILE A 133 -27.99 -2.97 -1.88
C ILE A 133 -29.00 -1.83 -1.77
N GLU A 134 -29.73 -1.56 -2.85
CA GLU A 134 -30.77 -0.51 -2.88
C GLU A 134 -31.97 -0.86 -1.98
N GLU A 135 -32.15 -2.14 -1.64
CA GLU A 135 -33.18 -2.57 -0.68
C GLU A 135 -32.77 -2.31 0.77
N VAL A 136 -31.48 -2.09 1.03
CA VAL A 136 -30.89 -2.04 2.37
C VAL A 136 -30.41 -0.64 2.74
N ILE A 137 -29.88 0.12 1.78
CA ILE A 137 -29.27 1.43 2.00
C ILE A 137 -30.07 2.54 1.32
N ASN A 138 -30.60 3.45 2.14
CA ASN A 138 -31.20 4.69 1.65
C ASN A 138 -30.14 5.78 1.57
N VAL A 139 -29.96 6.34 0.37
CA VAL A 139 -28.99 7.40 0.11
C VAL A 139 -29.70 8.73 -0.15
N TYR A 140 -29.20 9.78 0.50
CA TYR A 140 -29.61 11.16 0.34
C TYR A 140 -28.48 11.97 -0.31
N ASN A 141 -28.84 13.13 -0.89
CA ASN A 141 -27.93 13.96 -1.67
C ASN A 141 -27.67 15.32 -1.00
N PHE A 142 -27.48 15.33 0.32
CA PHE A 142 -27.08 16.55 1.01
C PHE A 142 -25.70 17.02 0.51
N PRO A 143 -25.41 18.33 0.56
CA PRO A 143 -24.13 18.86 0.07
C PRO A 143 -22.92 18.22 0.75
N ALA A 144 -21.86 17.94 -0.02
CA ALA A 144 -20.64 17.35 0.52
C ALA A 144 -19.99 18.22 1.61
N ASN A 145 -19.56 17.61 2.71
CA ASN A 145 -18.65 18.26 3.64
C ASN A 145 -17.23 18.26 3.04
N LEU A 146 -16.63 19.42 2.83
CA LEU A 146 -15.33 19.55 2.18
C LEU A 146 -14.12 19.42 3.12
N ASP A 147 -14.33 19.42 4.45
CA ASP A 147 -13.25 19.20 5.41
C ASP A 147 -12.62 17.83 5.14
N LYS A 148 -11.29 17.74 5.16
CA LYS A 148 -10.58 16.46 5.03
C LYS A 148 -10.29 15.90 6.41
N LYS A 149 -10.56 14.61 6.62
CA LYS A 149 -10.44 13.96 7.91
C LYS A 149 -9.73 12.62 7.80
N LEU A 150 -8.83 12.37 8.75
CA LEU A 150 -8.21 11.06 8.94
C LEU A 150 -8.61 10.48 10.30
N GLY A 151 -8.62 9.16 10.41
CA GLY A 151 -9.02 8.47 11.62
C GLY A 151 -8.40 7.07 11.71
N LYS A 152 -8.57 6.43 12.86
CA LYS A 152 -8.23 5.02 13.03
C LYS A 152 -9.25 4.17 12.26
N ASN A 153 -8.84 3.05 11.70
CA ASN A 153 -9.80 2.10 11.12
C ASN A 153 -10.47 1.27 12.23
N SER A 154 -11.38 1.93 12.96
CA SER A 154 -12.23 1.34 14.00
C SER A 154 -13.66 1.13 13.51
N LYS A 155 -14.41 0.21 14.12
CA LYS A 155 -15.83 0.00 13.77
C LYS A 155 -16.62 1.30 13.84
N GLN A 156 -16.48 2.05 14.94
CA GLN A 156 -17.17 3.33 15.13
C GLN A 156 -16.91 4.29 13.96
N GLN A 157 -15.64 4.48 13.56
CA GLN A 157 -15.31 5.40 12.47
C GLN A 157 -15.78 4.90 11.11
N ARG A 158 -15.81 3.57 10.89
CA ARG A 158 -16.42 2.99 9.68
C ARG A 158 -17.93 3.23 9.65
N ASP A 159 -18.62 3.03 10.76
CA ASP A 159 -20.07 3.25 10.87
C ASP A 159 -20.42 4.74 10.67
N GLU A 160 -19.66 5.66 11.28
CA GLU A 160 -19.80 7.11 11.09
C GLU A 160 -19.57 7.51 9.62
N LEU A 161 -18.55 6.93 8.98
CA LEU A 161 -18.25 7.19 7.57
C LEU A 161 -19.31 6.60 6.63
N ALA A 162 -19.81 5.40 6.91
CA ALA A 162 -20.91 4.80 6.15
C ALA A 162 -22.16 5.68 6.22
N TYR A 163 -22.50 6.17 7.41
CA TYR A 163 -23.59 7.13 7.59
C TYR A 163 -23.34 8.44 6.82
N GLU A 164 -22.13 8.98 6.83
CA GLU A 164 -21.81 10.18 6.04
C GLU A 164 -22.05 9.96 4.53
N LEU A 165 -21.63 8.81 3.98
CA LEU A 165 -21.86 8.44 2.58
C LEU A 165 -23.35 8.25 2.27
N GLU A 166 -24.13 7.72 3.21
CA GLU A 166 -25.59 7.59 3.07
C GLU A 166 -26.28 8.96 3.01
N GLN A 167 -25.73 9.98 3.68
CA GLN A 167 -26.40 11.28 3.78
C GLN A 167 -25.93 12.29 2.74
N HIS A 168 -24.63 12.32 2.43
CA HIS A 168 -24.02 13.42 1.68
C HIS A 168 -23.37 12.97 0.38
N ASN A 169 -23.44 13.85 -0.62
CA ASN A 169 -22.69 13.72 -1.86
C ASN A 169 -21.18 13.68 -1.60
N LEU A 170 -20.45 13.11 -2.55
CA LEU A 170 -19.00 13.13 -2.55
C LEU A 170 -18.47 14.51 -2.96
N PRO A 171 -17.28 14.91 -2.46
CA PRO A 171 -16.58 16.06 -3.02
C PRO A 171 -16.32 15.89 -4.52
N ARG A 172 -16.31 17.01 -5.24
CA ARG A 172 -16.08 17.07 -6.70
C ARG A 172 -14.59 17.05 -7.10
N GLU A 173 -13.69 16.94 -6.12
CA GLU A 173 -12.24 16.91 -6.34
C GLU A 173 -11.81 15.68 -7.17
N ASN A 174 -10.87 15.88 -8.10
CA ASN A 174 -10.21 14.79 -8.85
C ASN A 174 -9.10 14.18 -7.96
N ALA A 175 -9.48 13.26 -7.09
CA ALA A 175 -8.62 12.68 -6.05
C ALA A 175 -9.18 11.36 -5.50
N PRO A 176 -8.38 10.57 -4.75
CA PRO A 176 -8.91 9.58 -3.82
C PRO A 176 -9.78 10.29 -2.76
N LEU A 177 -11.05 9.93 -2.67
CA LEU A 177 -12.00 10.58 -1.76
C LEU A 177 -12.07 9.81 -0.45
N LEU A 178 -12.25 8.50 -0.51
CA LEU A 178 -12.30 7.62 0.64
C LEU A 178 -11.22 6.55 0.51
N VAL A 179 -10.45 6.33 1.58
CA VAL A 179 -9.49 5.22 1.67
C VAL A 179 -9.59 4.60 3.06
N VAL A 180 -10.05 3.36 3.13
CA VAL A 180 -10.03 2.55 4.35
C VAL A 180 -9.07 1.40 4.14
N THR A 181 -8.03 1.31 4.96
CA THR A 181 -6.95 0.33 4.81
C THR A 181 -6.38 -0.11 6.16
N GLY A 182 -5.68 -1.23 6.19
CA GLY A 182 -4.99 -1.70 7.38
C GLY A 182 -3.56 -1.20 7.54
N ILE A 183 -2.91 -0.73 6.45
CA ILE A 183 -1.44 -0.75 6.40
C ILE A 183 -0.78 0.57 5.98
N LYS A 184 -1.52 1.57 5.53
CA LYS A 184 -0.91 2.84 5.11
C LYS A 184 -0.77 3.82 6.26
N SER A 185 0.37 4.50 6.32
CA SER A 185 0.60 5.50 7.34
C SER A 185 -0.30 6.73 7.11
N GLU A 186 -0.45 7.52 8.16
CA GLU A 186 -1.05 8.85 8.06
C GLU A 186 -0.39 9.70 6.97
N SER A 187 0.94 9.75 6.95
CA SER A 187 1.69 10.59 6.00
C SER A 187 1.40 10.22 4.54
N THR A 188 1.25 8.91 4.24
CA THR A 188 0.86 8.44 2.91
C THR A 188 -0.54 8.93 2.54
N LEU A 189 -1.51 8.86 3.45
CA LEU A 189 -2.87 9.33 3.20
C LEU A 189 -2.93 10.85 3.01
N ILE A 190 -2.14 11.61 3.78
CA ILE A 190 -2.01 13.07 3.64
C ILE A 190 -1.41 13.42 2.28
N GLN A 191 -0.31 12.77 1.89
CA GLN A 191 0.36 13.01 0.62
C GLN A 191 -0.55 12.71 -0.58
N ALA A 192 -1.40 11.69 -0.46
CA ALA A 192 -2.40 11.34 -1.45
C ALA A 192 -3.62 12.28 -1.48
N GLY A 193 -3.71 13.24 -0.53
CA GLY A 193 -4.78 14.24 -0.49
C GLY A 193 -6.16 13.67 -0.15
N VAL A 194 -6.21 12.52 0.52
CA VAL A 194 -7.45 11.77 0.81
C VAL A 194 -8.43 12.62 1.63
N TRP A 195 -9.70 12.63 1.23
CA TRP A 195 -10.77 13.35 1.92
C TRP A 195 -11.24 12.65 3.21
N ARG A 196 -11.50 11.34 3.17
CA ARG A 196 -11.81 10.48 4.33
C ARG A 196 -10.86 9.29 4.35
N GLY A 197 -9.91 9.30 5.27
CA GLY A 197 -8.93 8.22 5.38
C GLY A 197 -8.99 7.51 6.71
N LEU A 198 -9.19 6.19 6.70
CA LEU A 198 -9.11 5.35 7.90
C LEU A 198 -7.95 4.37 7.76
N SER A 199 -7.09 4.32 8.78
CA SER A 199 -5.99 3.36 8.83
C SER A 199 -5.77 2.80 10.23
N ASN A 200 -5.39 1.52 10.34
CA ASN A 200 -4.97 0.95 11.62
C ASN A 200 -3.71 1.62 12.18
N LEU A 201 -2.91 2.28 11.32
CA LEU A 201 -1.67 2.96 11.71
C LEU A 201 -1.91 4.40 12.20
N VAL A 202 -3.13 4.92 12.08
CA VAL A 202 -3.52 6.21 12.68
C VAL A 202 -3.88 5.99 14.15
N GLN A 203 -3.16 6.66 15.05
CA GLN A 203 -3.31 6.47 16.50
C GLN A 203 -4.37 7.37 17.15
N ALA A 204 -5.00 8.27 16.40
CA ALA A 204 -6.01 9.17 16.94
C ALA A 204 -7.27 8.40 17.38
N GLY A 205 -7.79 8.68 18.57
CA GLY A 205 -9.03 8.09 19.08
C GLY A 205 -10.31 8.56 18.39
N GLY A 206 -10.20 9.57 17.52
CA GLY A 206 -11.31 10.15 16.74
C GLY A 206 -10.82 10.74 15.43
N TRP A 207 -11.67 11.53 14.77
CA TRP A 207 -11.30 12.24 13.55
C TRP A 207 -10.30 13.37 13.84
N LYS A 208 -9.25 13.44 13.03
CA LYS A 208 -8.35 14.60 12.97
C LYS A 208 -8.49 15.31 11.64
N ASP A 209 -8.21 16.60 11.67
CA ASP A 209 -8.05 17.45 10.48
C ASP A 209 -6.55 17.70 10.29
N PRO A 210 -5.84 16.85 9.52
CA PRO A 210 -4.39 16.93 9.41
C PRO A 210 -3.93 18.04 8.44
N TYR A 211 -4.86 18.72 7.77
CA TYR A 211 -4.54 19.72 6.75
C TYR A 211 -4.68 21.16 7.26
N LYS A 212 -5.32 21.35 8.42
CA LYS A 212 -5.24 22.62 9.14
C LYS A 212 -3.87 22.76 9.81
N LYS A 213 -3.12 23.81 9.45
CA LYS A 213 -1.97 24.27 10.24
C LYS A 213 -2.48 24.57 11.65
N SER A 214 -2.10 23.76 12.62
CA SER A 214 -2.26 24.11 14.03
C SER A 214 -1.38 25.33 14.30
N TYR A 215 -1.98 26.52 14.33
CA TYR A 215 -1.37 27.62 15.07
C TYR A 215 -1.37 27.19 16.55
N PRO A 216 -0.23 27.26 17.26
CA PRO A 216 -0.20 26.89 18.66
C PRO A 216 -1.19 27.77 19.42
N SER A 217 -2.19 27.12 20.02
CA SER A 217 -3.15 27.77 20.91
C SER A 217 -2.37 28.44 22.05
N GLU A 218 -2.50 29.76 22.18
CA GLU A 218 -2.07 30.54 23.34
C GLU A 218 -2.82 30.05 24.59
N LYS A 219 -2.36 28.96 25.19
CA LYS A 219 -2.72 28.56 26.55
C LYS A 219 -1.78 27.51 27.12
N THR A 220 -0.47 27.76 27.06
CA THR A 220 0.48 27.18 28.04
C THR A 220 1.72 28.06 28.18
N LEU A 221 1.53 29.30 28.65
CA LEU A 221 2.60 30.07 29.30
C LEU A 221 2.70 29.59 30.76
N ALA A 222 3.21 28.37 30.95
CA ALA A 222 3.85 27.90 32.18
C ALA A 222 4.28 26.44 31.99
N ASN A 223 5.60 26.22 32.03
CA ASN A 223 6.28 24.94 32.22
C ASN A 223 6.33 23.95 31.06
N SER A 224 7.31 24.16 30.15
CA SER A 224 8.27 23.12 29.76
C SER A 224 9.42 23.69 28.92
N HIS A 225 10.38 24.34 29.60
CA HIS A 225 11.76 24.32 29.12
C HIS A 225 12.30 22.92 29.42
N GLN A 226 12.23 22.00 28.45
CA GLN A 226 13.13 20.85 28.23
C GLN A 226 12.50 19.92 27.20
N GLU A 227 12.94 20.02 25.95
CA GLU A 227 13.31 18.89 25.07
C GLU A 227 13.53 19.42 23.65
N ASP A 228 14.62 20.18 23.44
CA ASP A 228 15.13 20.49 22.09
C ASP A 228 16.66 20.36 22.08
N GLN A 229 17.18 19.32 22.75
CA GLN A 229 18.62 19.04 22.82
C GLN A 229 19.00 17.62 22.39
N LYS A 230 18.05 16.82 21.89
CA LYS A 230 18.34 15.42 21.51
C LYS A 230 18.76 15.24 20.06
N ASN A 231 18.35 16.12 19.13
CA ASN A 231 18.64 15.95 17.71
C ASN A 231 20.01 16.52 17.30
N ASN A 232 20.52 17.55 17.96
CA ASN A 232 21.84 18.11 17.63
C ASN A 232 22.98 17.15 17.99
N ASN A 233 22.88 16.41 19.10
CA ASN A 233 23.92 15.46 19.49
C ASN A 233 23.99 14.24 18.56
N VAL A 234 22.85 13.81 17.99
CA VAL A 234 22.82 12.71 17.01
C VAL A 234 23.43 13.14 15.69
N ILE A 235 23.12 14.36 15.21
CA ILE A 235 23.73 14.91 13.99
C ILE A 235 25.24 15.10 14.17
N LEU A 236 25.69 15.60 15.33
CA LEU A 236 27.10 15.79 15.63
C LEU A 236 27.84 14.44 15.75
N LEU A 237 27.19 13.41 16.31
CA LEU A 237 27.73 12.04 16.36
C LEU A 237 27.86 11.44 14.96
N ILE A 238 26.86 11.62 14.08
CA ILE A 238 26.90 11.14 12.69
C ILE A 238 28.03 11.82 11.92
N LEU A 239 28.17 13.15 12.04
CA LEU A 239 29.24 13.90 11.40
C LEU A 239 30.63 13.48 11.90
N LEU A 240 30.77 13.19 13.19
CA LEU A 240 32.02 12.68 13.77
C LEU A 240 32.39 11.30 13.19
N LEU A 241 31.42 10.38 13.11
CA LEU A 241 31.64 9.04 12.56
C LEU A 241 32.03 9.07 11.07
N VAL A 242 31.39 9.93 10.28
CA VAL A 242 31.75 10.14 8.87
C VAL A 242 33.17 10.71 8.75
N GLY A 243 33.55 11.67 9.59
CA GLY A 243 34.90 12.23 9.62
C GLY A 243 35.97 11.18 9.93
N ILE A 244 35.72 10.30 10.91
CA ILE A 244 36.64 9.21 11.26
C ILE A 244 36.79 8.21 10.10
N ALA A 245 35.69 7.85 9.43
CA ALA A 245 35.74 6.93 8.29
C ALA A 245 36.59 7.49 7.12
N ILE A 246 36.46 8.78 6.84
CA ILE A 246 37.26 9.46 5.80
C ILE A 246 38.74 9.49 6.19
N ALA A 247 39.07 9.79 7.46
CA ALA A 247 40.44 9.81 7.94
C ALA A 247 41.11 8.42 7.83
N ILE A 248 40.38 7.35 8.15
CA ILE A 248 40.85 5.97 8.00
C ILE A 248 41.10 5.64 6.52
N LEU A 249 40.19 6.03 5.62
CA LEU A 249 40.35 5.81 4.18
C LEU A 249 41.60 6.52 3.64
N LEU A 250 41.85 7.76 4.07
CA LEU A 250 43.05 8.52 3.71
C LEU A 250 44.34 7.88 4.25
N LEU A 251 44.31 7.32 5.47
CA LEU A 251 45.44 6.57 6.02
C LEU A 251 45.76 5.31 5.21
N PHE A 252 44.74 4.59 4.74
CA PHE A 252 44.95 3.42 3.86
C PHE A 252 45.54 3.83 2.51
N LEU A 253 45.06 4.91 1.89
CA LEU A 253 45.63 5.43 0.64
C LEU A 253 47.10 5.84 0.80
N VAL A 254 47.46 6.50 1.91
CA VAL A 254 48.85 6.87 2.19
C VAL A 254 49.72 5.64 2.47
N ALA A 255 49.19 4.62 3.15
CA ALA A 255 49.90 3.36 3.40
C ALA A 255 50.20 2.60 2.10
N GLU A 256 49.27 2.55 1.15
CA GLU A 256 49.48 1.93 -0.17
C GLU A 256 50.58 2.65 -0.97
N THR A 257 50.62 3.98 -0.94
CA THR A 257 51.69 4.74 -1.63
C THR A 257 53.08 4.49 -1.07
N LYS A 258 53.20 4.11 0.22
CA LYS A 258 54.49 3.75 0.83
C LYS A 258 54.92 2.30 0.57
N LEU A 259 53.99 1.40 0.25
CA LEU A 259 54.33 0.00 -0.05
C LEU A 259 54.93 -0.16 -1.46
N GLN A 260 54.56 0.71 -2.40
CA GLN A 260 55.10 0.68 -3.77
C GLN A 260 56.50 1.31 -3.91
N SER A 261 57.04 1.96 -2.87
CA SER A 261 58.35 2.63 -2.93
C SER A 261 59.52 1.80 -2.39
N GLN A 262 59.38 0.50 -2.19
CA GLN A 262 60.55 -0.34 -1.88
C GLN A 262 61.35 -0.62 -3.16
N PRO A 263 62.68 -0.38 -3.17
CA PRO A 263 63.51 -0.70 -4.32
C PRO A 263 63.63 -2.22 -4.48
N GLU A 264 63.38 -2.72 -5.69
CA GLU A 264 63.62 -4.11 -6.07
C GLU A 264 65.07 -4.53 -5.76
N LEU A 265 65.24 -5.49 -4.86
CA LEU A 265 66.48 -6.24 -4.73
C LEU A 265 66.58 -7.20 -5.92
N LYS A 266 67.45 -6.87 -6.88
CA LYS A 266 67.83 -7.79 -7.96
C LYS A 266 68.47 -9.05 -7.36
N PRO A 267 68.01 -10.26 -7.70
CA PRO A 267 68.67 -11.48 -7.26
C PRO A 267 69.94 -11.69 -8.09
N THR A 268 71.09 -11.70 -7.41
CA THR A 268 72.38 -12.10 -7.96
C THR A 268 72.37 -13.61 -8.21
N SER A 269 72.26 -14.02 -9.48
CA SER A 269 72.48 -15.40 -9.90
C SER A 269 73.97 -15.72 -9.86
N GLN A 270 74.43 -16.41 -8.81
CA GLN A 270 75.75 -17.03 -8.80
C GLN A 270 75.74 -18.32 -7.96
N TYR A 271 76.11 -19.43 -8.62
CA TYR A 271 76.35 -20.78 -8.08
C TYR A 271 75.09 -21.52 -7.58
N ILE A 272 74.74 -22.75 -7.98
CA ILE A 272 75.56 -23.95 -8.09
C ILE A 272 74.99 -24.86 -9.21
N SER A 273 75.75 -25.04 -10.28
CA SER A 273 75.77 -26.28 -11.05
C SER A 273 76.67 -27.23 -10.27
N TYR A 274 76.19 -28.37 -9.79
CA TYR A 274 76.96 -29.63 -9.73
C TYR A 274 76.08 -30.77 -9.18
N ARG A 275 76.17 -31.91 -9.86
CA ARG A 275 75.70 -33.26 -9.50
C ARG A 275 74.24 -33.59 -9.75
N LEU A 276 73.97 -34.12 -10.94
CA LEU A 276 73.40 -35.46 -11.10
C LEU A 276 73.48 -35.88 -12.57
N ASN A 277 74.68 -36.30 -12.98
CA ASN A 277 74.91 -37.15 -14.14
C ASN A 277 76.18 -37.96 -13.91
N LYS A 278 76.06 -38.99 -13.06
CA LYS A 278 76.96 -40.14 -13.06
C LYS A 278 76.31 -41.30 -12.31
N LEU A 279 75.33 -41.92 -12.94
CA LEU A 279 74.96 -43.30 -12.64
C LEU A 279 74.66 -44.02 -13.97
N ILE A 280 75.74 -44.29 -14.70
CA ILE A 280 75.80 -45.36 -15.70
C ILE A 280 77.09 -46.14 -15.43
N ILE A 281 76.89 -47.34 -14.87
CA ILE A 281 77.47 -48.66 -15.22
C ILE A 281 79.01 -48.80 -15.29
N LEU A 282 79.57 -49.68 -14.44
CA LEU A 282 80.35 -50.89 -14.80
C LEU A 282 81.13 -51.47 -13.60
N ASN A 283 80.55 -52.47 -12.94
CA ASN A 283 81.09 -53.83 -12.68
C ASN A 283 80.21 -54.57 -11.69
#